data_AF-A0A945QSK9-F1
#
_entry.id   AF-A0A945QSK9-F1
#
_cell.length_a   1.000
_cell.length_b   1.000
_cell.length_c   1.000
_cell.angle_alpha   90.00
_cell.angle_beta   90.00
_cell.angle_gamma   90.00
#
_symmetry.space_group_name_H-M   'P 1'
#
loop_
_entity.id
_entity.type
_entity.pdbx_description
1 polymer ?
#
loop_
_entity_poly.entity_id
_entity_poly.type
_entity_poly.pdbx_seq_one_letter_code
_entity_poly.pdbx_strand_id
1 'polypeptide(L)'
;SFARSFKEAQTYVSLLIVIPIIPTVFVILYSLNNEWWMAPIPVLSQQVLLTEILGGETGSIFPYIVSGLSSFALGLLSIWVTARLFAREKIIFGR
;
A
#
# COMPACT_ATOMS: atom_id res chain seq x y z
N SER A 1 22.45 7.45 -2.70
CA SER A 1 21.35 7.63 -1.74
C SER A 1 20.49 8.78 -2.23
N PHE A 2 19.18 8.59 -2.43
CA PHE A 2 18.28 9.66 -2.87
C PHE A 2 18.03 10.70 -1.77
N ALA A 3 18.16 10.33 -0.50
CA ALA A 3 18.28 11.25 0.62
C ALA A 3 19.76 11.49 0.95
N ARG A 4 20.18 12.75 0.95
CA ARG A 4 21.52 13.19 1.35
C ARG A 4 21.63 13.37 2.87
N SER A 5 20.51 13.52 3.58
CA SER A 5 20.47 13.57 5.05
C SER A 5 19.29 12.78 5.65
N PHE A 6 19.39 12.45 6.94
CA PHE A 6 18.30 11.83 7.70
C PHE A 6 17.01 12.66 7.67
N LYS A 7 17.14 14.01 7.68
CA LYS A 7 15.99 14.91 7.59
C LYS A 7 15.26 14.78 6.25
N GLU A 8 15.98 14.62 5.14
CA GLU A 8 15.35 14.43 3.82
C GLU A 8 14.62 13.09 3.73
N ALA A 9 15.22 12.01 4.26
CA ALA A 9 14.56 10.71 4.33
C ALA A 9 13.27 10.77 5.17
N GLN A 10 13.30 11.47 6.31
CA GLN A 10 12.12 11.69 7.14
C GLN A 10 11.04 12.45 6.37
N THR A 11 11.39 13.52 5.65
CA THR A 11 10.45 14.26 4.80
C THR A 11 9.87 13.36 3.70
N TYR A 12 10.68 12.52 3.06
CA TYR A 12 10.20 11.59 2.03
C TYR A 12 9.25 10.52 2.58
N VAL A 13 9.53 9.97 3.76
CA VAL A 13 8.62 9.02 4.43
C VAL A 13 7.30 9.71 4.77
N SER A 14 7.33 10.94 5.29
CA SER A 14 6.12 11.70 5.57
C SER A 14 5.29 11.95 4.30
N LEU A 15 5.93 12.28 3.18
CA LEU A 15 5.25 12.44 1.89
C LEU A 15 4.69 11.11 1.36
N LEU A 16 5.41 10.00 1.56
CA LEU A 16 4.97 8.67 1.14
C LEU A 16 3.70 8.24 1.86
N ILE A 17 3.53 8.62 3.13
CA ILE A 17 2.31 8.35 3.91
C ILE A 17 1.09 9.10 3.35
N VAL A 18 1.26 10.23 2.65
CA VAL A 18 0.14 10.98 2.07
C VAL A 18 -0.51 10.23 0.89
N ILE A 19 0.27 9.46 0.13
CA ILE A 19 -0.20 8.71 -1.05
C ILE A 19 -1.39 7.79 -0.71
N PRO A 20 -1.35 6.93 0.33
CA PRO A 20 -2.50 6.11 0.70
C PRO A 20 -3.65 6.89 1.34
N ILE A 21 -3.39 8.04 1.96
CA ILE A 21 -4.44 8.83 2.64
C ILE A 21 -5.45 9.39 1.66
N ILE A 22 -4.98 9.93 0.52
CA ILE A 22 -5.84 10.54 -0.49
C ILE A 22 -6.96 9.59 -0.94
N PRO A 23 -6.69 8.37 -1.47
CA PRO A 23 -7.74 7.47 -1.91
C PRO A 23 -8.65 7.02 -0.75
N THR A 24 -8.11 6.82 0.46
CA THR A 24 -8.91 6.48 1.65
C THR A 24 -9.95 7.56 1.97
N VAL A 25 -9.56 8.83 1.91
CA VAL A 25 -10.49 9.96 2.13
C VAL A 25 -11.58 9.98 1.05
N PHE A 26 -11.24 9.71 -0.22
CA PHE A 26 -12.24 9.63 -1.29
C PHE A 26 -13.27 8.52 -1.04
N VAL A 27 -12.84 7.33 -0.61
CA VAL A 27 -13.76 6.22 -0.28
C VAL A 27 -14.72 6.61 0.84
N ILE A 28 -14.22 7.26 1.90
CA ILE A 28 -15.04 7.67 3.05
C ILE A 28 -16.04 8.76 2.66
N LEU A 29 -15.62 9.77 1.89
CA LEU A 29 -16.47 10.92 1.56
C LEU A 29 -17.55 10.59 0.52
N TYR A 30 -17.23 9.73 -0.44
CA TYR A 30 -18.13 9.42 -1.55
C TYR A 30 -18.85 8.08 -1.39
N SER A 31 -18.62 7.35 -0.29
CA SER A 31 -19.14 6.00 -0.05
C SER A 31 -19.09 5.15 -1.32
N LEU A 32 -17.89 5.04 -1.90
CA LEU A 32 -17.70 4.35 -3.16
C LEU A 32 -18.15 2.89 -3.04
N ASN A 33 -19.00 2.44 -3.96
CA ASN A 33 -19.38 1.04 -4.07
C ASN A 33 -18.15 0.19 -4.40
N ASN A 34 -18.16 -1.05 -3.93
CA ASN A 34 -17.08 -1.99 -4.17
C ASN A 34 -17.07 -2.44 -5.63
N GLU A 35 -16.08 -1.94 -6.37
CA GLU A 35 -15.86 -2.29 -7.76
C GLU A 35 -14.68 -3.25 -7.89
N TRP A 36 -14.74 -4.13 -8.89
CA TRP A 36 -13.74 -5.16 -9.15
C TRP A 36 -12.31 -4.61 -9.36
N TRP A 37 -12.18 -3.37 -9.83
CA TRP A 37 -10.90 -2.70 -10.04
C TRP A 37 -10.24 -2.20 -8.74
N MET A 38 -11.00 -2.12 -7.65
CA MET A 38 -10.48 -1.69 -6.33
C MET A 38 -9.75 -2.81 -5.61
N ALA A 39 -10.18 -4.07 -5.81
CA ALA A 39 -9.61 -5.27 -5.20
C ALA A 39 -8.08 -5.47 -5.35
N PRO A 40 -7.45 -5.18 -6.52
CA PRO A 40 -6.00 -5.33 -6.67
C PRO A 40 -5.17 -4.24 -5.98
N ILE A 41 -5.78 -3.17 -5.46
CA ILE A 41 -5.09 -2.03 -4.83
C ILE A 41 -5.11 -2.22 -3.31
N PRO A 42 -4.01 -2.66 -2.64
CA PRO A 42 -4.06 -3.19 -1.28
C PRO A 42 -4.69 -2.27 -0.24
N VAL A 43 -4.31 -0.99 -0.22
CA VAL A 43 -4.81 -0.03 0.77
C VAL A 43 -6.27 0.35 0.49
N LEU A 44 -6.62 0.49 -0.80
CA LEU A 44 -7.97 0.86 -1.21
C LEU A 44 -8.95 -0.30 -0.97
N SER A 45 -8.58 -1.51 -1.37
CA SER A 45 -9.40 -2.71 -1.18
C SER A 45 -9.67 -2.98 0.30
N GLN A 46 -8.67 -2.81 1.16
CA GLN A 46 -8.85 -2.93 2.62
C GLN A 46 -9.86 -1.92 3.15
N GLN A 47 -9.78 -0.65 2.72
CA GLN A 47 -10.72 0.38 3.16
C GLN A 47 -12.16 0.06 2.71
N VAL A 48 -12.35 -0.31 1.44
CA VAL A 48 -13.67 -0.62 0.88
C VAL A 48 -14.30 -1.84 1.57
N LEU A 49 -13.54 -2.93 1.71
CA LEU A 49 -14.01 -4.14 2.40
C LEU A 49 -14.38 -3.89 3.87
N LEU A 50 -13.60 -3.07 4.58
CA LEU A 50 -13.94 -2.66 5.94
C LEU A 50 -15.26 -1.90 5.98
N THR A 51 -15.50 -1.02 5.01
CA THR A 51 -16.72 -0.21 4.95
C THR A 51 -17.95 -1.08 4.64
N GLU A 52 -17.83 -2.08 3.76
CA GLU A 52 -18.89 -3.07 3.50
C GLU A 52 -19.23 -3.91 4.73
N ILE A 53 -18.21 -4.44 5.43
CA ILE A 53 -18.40 -5.26 6.63
C ILE A 53 -19.11 -4.44 7.72
N LEU A 54 -18.68 -3.19 7.93
CA LEU A 54 -19.31 -2.28 8.89
C LEU A 54 -20.73 -1.87 8.44
N GLY A 55 -20.96 -1.80 7.14
CA GLY A 55 -22.28 -1.58 6.54
C GLY A 55 -23.22 -2.80 6.61
N GLY A 56 -22.71 -3.96 7.01
CA GLY A 56 -23.49 -5.21 7.07
C GLY A 56 -23.66 -5.90 5.71
N GLU A 57 -22.94 -5.45 4.68
CA GLU A 57 -22.96 -6.06 3.36
C GLU A 57 -21.95 -7.20 3.31
N THR A 58 -22.43 -8.44 3.46
CA THR A 58 -21.60 -9.63 3.29
C THR A 58 -21.52 -10.00 1.82
N GLY A 59 -20.60 -9.35 1.11
CA GLY A 59 -20.28 -9.66 -0.29
C GLY A 59 -19.62 -11.04 -0.48
N SER A 60 -19.28 -11.34 -1.73
CA SER A 60 -18.53 -12.56 -2.11
C SER A 60 -17.19 -12.66 -1.38
N ILE A 61 -16.69 -13.87 -1.13
CA ILE A 61 -15.35 -14.09 -0.54
C ILE A 61 -14.21 -13.71 -1.51
N PHE A 62 -14.51 -13.59 -2.80
CA PHE A 62 -13.52 -13.41 -3.85
C PHE A 62 -12.65 -12.13 -3.69
N PRO A 63 -13.23 -10.93 -3.42
CA PRO A 63 -12.45 -9.70 -3.23
C PRO A 63 -11.50 -9.78 -2.03
N TYR A 64 -11.84 -10.54 -0.98
CA TYR A 64 -10.98 -10.76 0.18
C TYR A 64 -9.71 -11.51 -0.19
N ILE A 65 -9.84 -12.57 -1.00
CA ILE A 65 -8.70 -13.37 -1.48
C ILE A 65 -7.82 -12.52 -2.40
N VAL A 66 -8.42 -11.78 -3.33
CA VAL A 66 -7.69 -10.91 -4.26
C VAL A 66 -6.94 -9.80 -3.50
N SER A 67 -7.60 -9.16 -2.53
CA SER A 67 -6.98 -8.14 -1.67
C SER A 67 -5.84 -8.70 -0.82
N GLY A 68 -6.00 -9.93 -0.29
CA GLY A 68 -4.96 -10.60 0.46
C GLY A 68 -3.74 -10.93 -0.40
N LEU A 69 -3.97 -11.51 -1.58
CA LEU A 69 -2.92 -11.84 -2.54
C LEU A 69 -2.21 -10.59 -3.07
N SER A 70 -2.94 -9.51 -3.35
CA SER A 70 -2.34 -8.25 -3.83
C SER A 70 -1.46 -7.62 -2.75
N SER A 71 -1.92 -7.59 -1.49
CA SER A 71 -1.16 -7.10 -0.35
C SER A 71 0.11 -7.92 -0.13
N PHE A 72 -0.01 -9.25 -0.20
CA PHE A 72 1.11 -10.16 -0.03
C PHE A 72 2.13 -10.03 -1.16
N ALA A 73 1.67 -9.97 -2.41
CA ALA A 73 2.53 -9.75 -3.57
C ALA A 73 3.28 -8.41 -3.50
N LEU A 74 2.60 -7.34 -3.07
CA LEU A 74 3.24 -6.03 -2.87
C LEU A 74 4.29 -6.07 -1.75
N GLY A 75 4.02 -6.81 -0.67
CA GLY A 75 4.97 -7.06 0.41
C GLY A 75 6.22 -7.80 -0.07
N LEU A 76 6.03 -8.90 -0.81
CA LEU A 76 7.14 -9.66 -1.41
C LEU A 76 7.94 -8.81 -2.41
N LEU A 77 7.27 -8.01 -3.22
CA LEU A 77 7.92 -7.09 -4.15
C LEU A 77 8.77 -6.05 -3.38
N SER A 78 8.23 -5.50 -2.30
CA SER A 78 8.95 -4.55 -1.44
C SER A 78 10.19 -5.18 -0.80
N ILE A 79 10.07 -6.41 -0.29
CA ILE A 79 11.20 -7.17 0.25
C ILE A 79 12.24 -7.45 -0.83
N TRP A 80 11.81 -7.88 -2.02
CA TRP A 80 12.70 -8.17 -3.13
C TRP A 80 13.46 -6.92 -3.62
N VAL A 81 12.77 -5.78 -3.76
CA VAL A 81 13.39 -4.50 -4.09
C VAL A 81 14.40 -4.10 -3.02
N THR A 82 14.04 -4.25 -1.75
CA THR A 82 14.91 -3.94 -0.62
C THR A 82 16.15 -4.83 -0.63
N ALA A 83 15.99 -6.15 -0.74
CA ALA A 83 17.09 -7.11 -0.81
C ALA A 83 18.02 -6.80 -2.00
N ARG A 84 17.48 -6.46 -3.17
CA ARG A 84 18.26 -6.08 -4.34
C ARG A 84 18.99 -4.75 -4.15
N LEU A 85 18.41 -3.81 -3.40
CA LEU A 85 19.03 -2.54 -3.08
C LEU A 85 20.21 -2.73 -2.12
N PHE A 86 20.06 -3.57 -1.09
CA PHE A 86 21.12 -3.91 -0.14
C PHE A 86 22.24 -4.78 -0.75
N ALA A 87 21.91 -5.66 -1.69
CA ALA A 87 22.89 -6.48 -2.41
C ALA A 87 23.78 -5.67 -3.36
N ARG A 88 23.41 -4.44 -3.72
CA ARG A 88 24.31 -3.52 -4.42
C ARG A 88 25.31 -2.98 -3.39
N GLU A 89 26.54 -3.48 -3.47
CA GLU A 89 27.71 -3.21 -2.58
C GLU A 89 27.95 -1.74 -2.20
N LYS A 90 27.33 -0.79 -2.92
CA LYS A 90 27.40 0.66 -2.68
C LYS A 90 26.76 1.14 -1.36
N ILE A 91 26.02 0.29 -0.65
CA ILE A 91 25.42 0.63 0.67
C ILE A 91 26.23 0.02 1.83
N ILE A 92 26.85 -1.14 1.63
CA ILE A 92 27.63 -1.84 2.68
C ILE A 92 29.06 -1.30 2.73
N PHE A 93 29.66 -0.99 1.59
CA PHE A 93 30.95 -0.30 1.52
C PHE A 93 30.67 1.14 1.14
N GLY A 94 30.63 2.04 2.13
CA GLY A 94 30.57 3.49 1.92
C GLY A 94 31.83 4.02 1.23
N ARG A 95 32.00 3.69 -0.05
CA ARG A 95 32.96 4.24 -1.02
C ARG A 95 32.25 4.47 -2.35
#